data_AF-A0A5R9Q7N2-F1
#
_entry.id   AF-A0A5R9Q7N2-F1
#
_cell.length_a   1.000
_cell.length_b   1.000
_cell.length_c   1.000
_cell.angle_alpha   90.00
_cell.angle_beta   90.00
_cell.angle_gamma   90.00
#
_symmetry.space_group_name_H-M   'P 1'
#
loop_
_entity.id
_entity.type
_entity.pdbx_description
1 polymer ?
#
loop_
_entity_poly.entity_id
_entity_poly.type
_entity_poly.pdbx_seq_one_letter_code
_entity_poly.pdbx_strand_id
1 'polypeptide(L)' 'NFDCDTNVVDVAIRRLRMKVDEPFGDRLIHTIRGVGYVLEARP' A
#
# COMPACT_ATOMS: atom_id res chain seq x y z
N ASN A 1 -15.34 -4.09 15.94
CA ASN A 1 -15.72 -4.93 14.78
C ASN A 1 -15.49 -4.08 13.55
N PHE A 2 -14.23 -4.04 13.10
CA PHE A 2 -13.69 -3.12 12.07
C PHE A 2 -13.06 -3.95 10.94
N ASP A 3 -13.67 -5.12 10.68
CA ASP A 3 -13.05 -6.20 9.92
C ASP A 3 -13.44 -6.18 8.43
N CYS A 4 -14.43 -5.36 8.05
CA CYS A 4 -14.81 -5.18 6.64
C CYS A 4 -14.01 -4.09 5.90
N ASP A 5 -13.64 -2.99 6.56
CA ASP A 5 -12.95 -1.86 5.91
C ASP A 5 -11.49 -2.16 5.59
N THR A 6 -10.83 -2.99 6.40
CA THR A 6 -9.44 -3.40 6.16
C THR A 6 -9.26 -4.05 4.80
N ASN A 7 -10.24 -4.86 4.35
CA ASN A 7 -10.20 -5.50 3.04
C ASN A 7 -10.26 -4.47 1.89
N VAL A 8 -11.09 -3.43 2.03
CA VAL A 8 -11.19 -2.36 1.02
C VAL A 8 -9.88 -1.58 0.93
N VAL A 9 -9.25 -1.28 2.06
CA VAL A 9 -7.94 -0.60 2.11
C VAL A 9 -6.87 -1.45 1.43
N ASP A 10 -6.80 -2.74 1.73
CA ASP A 10 -5.80 -3.65 1.14
C ASP A 10 -5.98 -3.77 -0.39
N VAL A 11 -7.23 -3.87 -0.86
CA VAL A 11 -7.53 -3.89 -2.30
C VAL A 11 -7.14 -2.57 -2.97
N ALA A 12 -7.42 -1.44 -2.33
CA ALA A 12 -7.05 -0.12 -2.84
C ALA A 12 -5.52 0.04 -2.92
N ILE A 13 -4.80 -0.35 -1.86
CA ILE A 13 -3.32 -0.33 -1.84
C ILE A 13 -2.74 -1.24 -2.93
N ARG A 14 -3.28 -2.44 -3.12
CA ARG A 14 -2.85 -3.34 -4.20
C ARG A 14 -3.03 -2.71 -5.58
N ARG A 15 -4.20 -2.10 -5.82
CA ARG A 15 -4.48 -1.39 -7.08
C ARG A 15 -3.57 -0.19 -7.29
N LEU A 16 -3.21 0.51 -6.22
CA LEU A 16 -2.30 1.64 -6.28
C LEU A 16 -0.88 1.19 -6.63
N ARG A 17 -0.36 0.14 -5.96
CA ARG A 17 0.96 -0.45 -6.26
C ARG A 17 1.13 -0.86 -7.73
N MET A 18 0.11 -1.48 -8.32
CA MET A 18 0.13 -1.84 -9.76
C MET A 18 0.23 -0.62 -10.69
N LYS A 19 -0.19 0.56 -10.23
CA LYS A 19 -0.15 1.80 -11.02
C LYS A 19 1.10 2.64 -10.78
N VAL A 20 1.65 2.63 -9.57
CA VAL A 20 2.71 3.57 -9.15
C VAL A 20 4.04 2.92 -8.82
N ASP A 21 4.06 1.62 -8.48
CA ASP A 21 5.32 0.91 -8.19
C ASP A 21 5.74 0.06 -9.41
N GLU A 22 4.82 -0.73 -9.96
CA GLU A 22 5.11 -1.70 -11.03
C GLU A 22 5.67 -1.08 -12.33
N PRO A 23 5.14 0.05 -12.85
CA PRO A 23 5.71 0.66 -14.06
C PRO A 23 6.97 1.49 -13.83
N PHE A 24 7.28 1.86 -12.59
CA PHE A 24 8.38 2.78 -12.27
C PHE A 24 9.57 2.12 -11.59
N GLY A 25 9.45 0.84 -11.17
CA GLY A 25 10.52 0.05 -10.56
C GLY A 25 10.80 0.39 -9.10
N ASP A 26 10.48 1.61 -8.67
CA ASP A 26 10.62 2.07 -7.29
C ASP A 26 9.37 1.74 -6.46
N ARG A 27 9.54 0.99 -5.37
CA ARG A 27 8.46 0.76 -4.40
C ARG A 27 8.29 1.97 -3.50
N LEU A 28 7.21 2.72 -3.70
CA LEU A 28 6.85 3.87 -2.87
C LEU A 28 5.95 3.47 -1.69
N ILE A 29 5.13 2.42 -1.84
CA ILE A 29 4.14 2.04 -0.83
C ILE A 29 4.66 0.93 0.08
N HIS A 30 4.94 1.26 1.34
CA HIS A 30 5.47 0.35 2.36
C HIS A 30 4.41 -0.03 3.38
N THR A 31 4.46 -1.27 3.87
CA THR A 31 3.57 -1.75 4.94
C THR A 31 4.28 -1.65 6.28
N ILE A 32 3.69 -0.93 7.23
CA ILE A 32 4.13 -0.84 8.62
C ILE A 32 3.21 -1.72 9.46
N ARG A 33 3.76 -2.84 9.94
CA ARG A 33 3.00 -3.83 10.72
C ARG A 33 2.42 -3.20 11.98
N GLY A 34 1.10 -3.35 12.17
CA GLY A 34 0.38 -2.80 13.32
C GLY A 34 0.05 -1.31 13.22
N VAL A 35 0.40 -0.63 12.13
CA VAL A 35 0.14 0.80 11.92
C VAL A 35 -0.63 1.06 10.62
N GLY A 36 -0.22 0.44 9.52
CA GLY A 36 -0.87 0.63 8.21
C GLY A 36 0.12 0.73 7.06
N TYR A 37 -0.07 1.73 6.19
CA TYR A 37 0.72 1.95 4.97
C TYR A 37 1.34 3.34 4.95
N VAL A 38 2.53 3.46 4.36
CA VAL A 38 3.22 4.74 4.16
C VAL A 38 3.68 4.87 2.71
N LEU A 39 3.62 6.11 2.20
CA LEU A 39 4.20 6.48 0.91
C LEU A 39 5.55 7.16 1.18
N GLU A 40 6.65 6.52 0.82
CA GLU A 40 8.00 7.01 1.09
C GLU A 40 8.98 6.51 0.01
N ALA A 41 9.77 7.43 -0.54
CA ALA A 41 10.92 7.08 -1.36
C ALA A 41 12.06 6.68 -0.43
N ARG A 42 12.39 5.39 -0.38
CA ARG A 42 13.52 4.87 0.39
C ARG A 42 14.74 4.73 -0.52
N PRO A 43 15.93 5.20 -0.08
CA PRO A 43 17.17 5.02 -0.82
C PRO A 43 17.62 3.55 -0.86
#